data_AF-A0A8T7FL61-F1
#
_entry.id   AF-A0A8T7FL61-F1
#
_cell.length_a   1.000
_cell.length_b   1.000
_cell.length_c   1.000
_cell.angle_alpha   90.00
_cell.angle_beta   90.00
_cell.angle_gamma   90.00
#
_symmetry.space_group_name_H-M   'P 1'
#
loop_
_entity.id
_entity.type
_entity.pdbx_description
1 polymer ?
#
loop_
_entity_poly.entity_id
_entity_poly.type
_entity_poly.pdbx_seq_one_letter_code
_entity_poly.pdbx_strand_id
1 'polypeptide(L)'
;MEEQRNNLEKQILEWLKTQGYPLELEVALAFQKEGFSVFSSDWYEDYETGELREIDVTALKWSDTSKPRHLQVCYRIECKTSREKPWVVFKSDSESANFSPFLLMATDNYKWLWCMKG
;
A
#
# COMPACT_ATOMS: atom_id res chain seq x y z
N MET A 1 38.60 -3.30 -8.60
CA MET A 1 37.30 -3.99 -8.68
C MET A 1 36.48 -3.77 -7.41
N GLU A 2 37.00 -4.09 -6.22
CA GLU A 2 36.32 -3.87 -4.93
C GLU A 2 35.89 -2.41 -4.70
N GLU A 3 36.80 -1.46 -4.96
CA GLU A 3 36.56 -0.03 -4.77
C GLU A 3 35.49 0.54 -5.71
N GLN A 4 35.44 0.06 -6.96
CA GLN A 4 34.41 0.44 -7.93
C GLN A 4 33.03 -0.12 -7.54
N ARG A 5 32.99 -1.35 -7.00
CA ARG A 5 31.75 -1.97 -6.49
C ARG A 5 31.21 -1.18 -5.30
N ASN A 6 32.07 -0.84 -4.34
CA ASN A 6 31.67 -0.07 -3.16
C ASN A 6 31.16 1.34 -3.53
N ASN A 7 31.74 1.97 -4.56
CA ASN A 7 31.26 3.26 -5.05
C ASN A 7 29.86 3.13 -5.69
N LEU A 8 29.64 2.10 -6.52
CA LEU A 8 28.34 1.85 -7.12
C LEU A 8 27.26 1.55 -6.07
N GLU A 9 27.56 0.71 -5.08
CA GLU A 9 26.63 0.42 -3.98
C GLU A 9 26.23 1.69 -3.23
N LYS A 10 27.19 2.57 -2.93
CA LYS A 10 26.91 3.85 -2.28
C LYS A 10 25.99 4.73 -3.14
N GLN A 11 26.25 4.82 -4.45
CA GLN A 11 25.42 5.60 -5.37
C GLN A 11 23.99 5.05 -5.45
N ILE A 12 23.83 3.73 -5.51
CA ILE A 12 22.51 3.09 -5.50
C ILE A 12 21.78 3.37 -4.19
N LEU A 13 22.45 3.29 -3.04
CA LEU A 13 21.85 3.58 -1.74
C LEU A 13 21.43 5.05 -1.60
N GLU A 14 22.26 5.97 -2.07
CA GLU A 14 21.93 7.40 -2.09
C GLU A 14 20.74 7.68 -3.00
N TRP A 15 20.71 7.06 -4.18
CA TRP A 15 19.57 7.16 -5.09
C TRP A 15 18.30 6.56 -4.47
N LEU A 16 18.34 5.37 -3.88
CA LEU A 16 17.18 4.73 -3.25
C LEU A 16 16.54 5.60 -2.15
N LYS A 17 17.34 6.37 -1.40
CA LYS A 17 16.84 7.31 -0.39
C LYS A 17 16.00 8.45 -0.97
N THR A 18 16.12 8.72 -2.26
CA THR A 18 15.32 9.73 -2.97
C THR A 18 14.04 9.17 -3.57
N GLN A 19 13.84 7.85 -3.52
CA GLN A 19 12.71 7.17 -4.16
C GLN A 19 11.62 6.77 -3.14
N GLY A 20 10.42 6.47 -3.64
CA GLY A 20 9.31 5.93 -2.86
C GLY A 20 9.43 4.44 -2.54
N TYR A 21 10.12 3.68 -3.40
CA TYR A 21 10.20 2.22 -3.36
C TYR A 21 10.55 1.60 -2.00
N PRO A 22 11.47 2.16 -1.18
CA PRO A 22 11.75 1.58 0.13
C PRO A 22 10.50 1.50 1.02
N LEU A 23 9.63 2.52 1.01
CA LEU A 23 8.39 2.50 1.78
C LEU A 23 7.40 1.48 1.22
N GLU A 24 7.25 1.41 -0.10
CA GLU A 24 6.38 0.45 -0.77
C GLU A 24 6.76 -0.99 -0.43
N LEU A 25 8.06 -1.29 -0.46
CA LEU A 25 8.60 -2.60 -0.08
C LEU A 25 8.40 -2.91 1.40
N GLU A 26 8.58 -1.94 2.29
CA GLU A 26 8.33 -2.12 3.72
C GLU A 26 6.85 -2.42 4.02
N VAL A 27 5.94 -1.69 3.38
CA VAL A 27 4.49 -1.91 3.49
C VAL A 27 4.13 -3.29 2.93
N ALA A 28 4.63 -3.64 1.76
CA ALA A 28 4.40 -4.95 1.15
C ALA A 28 4.87 -6.09 2.07
N LEU A 29 6.07 -5.98 2.63
CA LEU A 29 6.61 -6.95 3.58
C LEU A 29 5.76 -7.05 4.86
N ALA A 30 5.23 -5.93 5.36
CA ALA A 30 4.35 -5.95 6.53
C ALA A 30 3.07 -6.75 6.25
N PHE A 31 2.41 -6.54 5.12
CA PHE A 31 1.23 -7.32 4.73
C PHE A 31 1.55 -8.79 4.46
N GLN A 32 2.67 -9.08 3.78
CA GLN A 32 3.11 -10.46 3.53
C GLN A 32 3.33 -11.24 4.84
N LYS A 33 3.95 -10.61 5.85
CA LYS A 33 4.15 -11.22 7.18
C LYS A 33 2.83 -11.60 7.86
N GLU A 34 1.77 -10.83 7.60
CA GLU A 34 0.41 -11.10 8.09
C GLU A 34 -0.39 -12.06 7.19
N GLY A 35 0.26 -12.68 6.21
CA GLY A 35 -0.33 -13.70 5.34
C GLY A 35 -1.24 -13.15 4.24
N PHE A 36 -1.06 -11.89 3.83
CA PHE A 36 -1.68 -11.35 2.63
C PHE A 36 -0.88 -11.75 1.39
N SER A 37 -1.57 -11.99 0.28
CA SER A 37 -0.99 -11.95 -1.05
C SER A 37 -0.80 -10.48 -1.44
N VAL A 38 0.41 -10.09 -1.82
CA VAL A 38 0.74 -8.68 -2.11
C VAL A 38 1.21 -8.52 -3.54
N PHE A 39 0.69 -7.50 -4.22
CA PHE A 39 1.08 -7.06 -5.55
C PHE A 39 1.61 -5.64 -5.42
N SER A 40 2.86 -5.43 -5.80
CA SER A 40 3.44 -4.10 -5.92
C SER A 40 3.23 -3.60 -7.34
N SER A 41 3.05 -2.29 -7.52
CA SER A 41 2.90 -1.67 -8.84
C SER A 41 1.73 -2.26 -9.65
N ASP A 42 0.57 -2.42 -9.01
CA ASP A 42 -0.63 -2.97 -9.66
C ASP A 42 -1.29 -1.91 -10.55
N TRP A 43 -1.89 -2.30 -11.68
CA TRP A 43 -2.45 -1.36 -12.66
C TRP A 43 -3.98 -1.34 -12.62
N TYR A 44 -4.57 -0.16 -12.78
CA TYR A 44 -5.99 0.00 -13.03
C TYR A 44 -6.23 1.02 -14.14
N GLU A 45 -7.36 0.88 -14.83
CA GLU A 45 -7.84 1.87 -15.78
C GLU A 45 -8.71 2.89 -15.04
N ASP A 46 -8.32 4.17 -15.13
CA ASP A 46 -9.12 5.29 -14.64
C ASP A 46 -10.38 5.41 -15.49
N TYR A 47 -11.56 5.28 -14.86
CA TYR A 47 -12.84 5.28 -15.58
C TYR A 47 -13.19 6.65 -16.20
N GLU A 48 -12.61 7.74 -15.70
CA GLU A 48 -12.87 9.08 -16.22
C GLU A 48 -12.02 9.40 -17.44
N THR A 49 -10.76 8.96 -17.42
CA THR A 49 -9.78 9.32 -18.46
C THR A 49 -9.47 8.18 -19.43
N GLY A 50 -9.71 6.92 -19.05
CA GLY A 50 -9.29 5.72 -19.77
C GLY A 50 -7.79 5.44 -19.65
N GLU A 51 -7.06 6.17 -18.80
CA GLU A 51 -5.61 6.02 -18.64
C GLU A 51 -5.28 4.90 -17.64
N LEU A 52 -4.21 4.16 -17.91
CA LEU A 52 -3.66 3.23 -16.94
C LEU A 52 -2.91 4.00 -15.84
N ARG A 53 -3.30 3.73 -14.60
CA ARG A 53 -2.65 4.26 -13.39
C ARG A 53 -2.16 3.12 -12.53
N GLU A 54 -1.13 3.42 -11.76
CA GLU A 54 -0.49 2.47 -10.85
C GLU A 54 -1.02 2.63 -9.43
N ILE A 55 -1.10 1.53 -8.70
CA ILE A 55 -1.33 1.43 -7.27
C ILE A 55 -0.05 0.87 -6.68
N ASP A 56 0.58 1.64 -5.78
CA ASP A 56 1.88 1.29 -5.22
C ASP A 56 1.86 -0.12 -4.56
N VAL A 57 0.88 -0.40 -3.70
CA VAL A 57 0.72 -1.71 -3.06
C VAL A 57 -0.75 -2.14 -3.00
N THR A 58 -1.01 -3.36 -3.43
CA THR A 58 -2.28 -4.06 -3.27
C THR A 58 -2.11 -5.29 -2.39
N ALA A 59 -2.86 -5.38 -1.29
CA ALA A 59 -2.83 -6.53 -0.40
C ALA A 59 -4.19 -7.24 -0.34
N LEU A 60 -4.19 -8.53 -0.66
CA LEU A 60 -5.38 -9.39 -0.68
C LEU A 60 -5.27 -10.48 0.38
N LYS A 61 -6.35 -10.72 1.12
CA LYS A 61 -6.48 -11.89 1.98
C LYS A 61 -7.88 -12.45 1.93
N TRP A 62 -7.95 -13.75 1.72
CA TRP A 62 -9.20 -14.50 1.78
C TRP A 62 -9.40 -15.04 3.19
N SER A 63 -10.66 -15.09 3.63
CA SER A 63 -11.04 -15.99 4.73
C SER A 63 -10.87 -17.45 4.30
N ASP A 64 -11.10 -18.39 5.21
CA ASP A 64 -11.05 -19.82 4.90
C ASP A 64 -11.87 -20.20 3.66
N THR A 65 -11.18 -20.56 2.58
CA THR A 65 -11.77 -20.87 1.27
C THR A 65 -12.34 -22.28 1.19
N SER A 66 -12.12 -23.12 2.21
CA SER A 66 -12.78 -24.43 2.32
C SER A 66 -14.25 -24.32 2.72
N LYS A 67 -14.70 -23.15 3.16
CA LYS A 67 -16.08 -22.90 3.56
C LYS A 67 -16.96 -22.56 2.35
N PRO A 68 -18.27 -22.89 2.41
CA PRO A 68 -19.21 -22.53 1.33
C PRO A 68 -19.35 -21.04 1.06
N ARG A 69 -18.96 -20.20 2.04
CA ARG A 69 -18.89 -18.74 1.90
C ARG A 69 -17.53 -18.29 2.39
N HIS A 70 -16.90 -17.42 1.62
CA HIS A 70 -15.64 -16.80 1.96
C HIS A 70 -15.72 -15.30 1.67
N LEU A 71 -14.90 -14.54 2.39
CA LEU A 71 -14.74 -13.11 2.25
C LEU A 71 -13.34 -12.84 1.72
N GLN A 72 -13.22 -11.82 0.88
CA GLN A 72 -11.93 -11.25 0.50
C GLN A 72 -11.83 -9.86 1.09
N VAL A 73 -10.71 -9.57 1.73
CA VAL A 73 -10.31 -8.21 2.06
C VAL A 73 -9.25 -7.78 1.06
N CYS A 74 -9.45 -6.59 0.47
CA CYS A 74 -8.55 -5.97 -0.48
C CYS A 74 -8.19 -4.57 0.03
N TYR A 75 -6.89 -4.32 0.23
CA TYR A 75 -6.35 -3.00 0.52
C TYR A 75 -5.64 -2.47 -0.71
N ARG A 76 -5.98 -1.25 -1.13
CA ARG A 76 -5.25 -0.45 -2.12
C ARG A 76 -4.52 0.65 -1.37
N ILE A 77 -3.20 0.69 -1.48
CA ILE A 77 -2.35 1.51 -0.62
C ILE A 77 -1.43 2.35 -1.50
N GLU A 78 -1.51 3.66 -1.31
CA GLU A 78 -0.58 4.64 -1.87
C GLU A 78 0.50 4.96 -0.82
N CYS A 79 1.75 4.95 -1.23
CA CYS A 79 2.92 5.20 -0.40
C CYS A 79 3.52 6.56 -0.73
N LYS A 80 3.59 7.45 0.27
CA LYS A 80 4.26 8.75 0.15
C LYS A 80 5.24 8.92 1.30
N THR A 81 6.45 9.40 0.99
CA THR A 81 7.52 9.67 1.97
C THR A 81 7.80 11.16 2.15
N SER A 82 7.21 12.03 1.31
CA SER A 82 7.49 13.46 1.31
C SER A 82 7.09 14.10 2.65
N ARG A 83 8.09 14.68 3.34
CA ARG A 83 7.92 15.42 4.60
C ARG A 83 7.83 16.94 4.39
N GLU A 84 8.24 17.42 3.23
CA GLU A 84 8.35 18.86 2.93
C GLU A 84 7.02 19.47 2.49
N LYS A 85 6.09 18.64 1.96
CA LYS A 85 4.79 19.08 1.46
C LYS A 85 3.67 18.43 2.25
N PRO A 86 2.60 19.16 2.59
CA PRO A 86 1.45 18.57 3.27
C PRO A 86 0.76 17.56 2.36
N TRP A 87 0.21 16.50 2.95
CA TRP A 87 -0.59 15.53 2.22
C TRP A 87 -2.03 16.00 2.17
N VAL A 88 -2.60 16.02 0.98
CA VAL A 88 -4.00 16.41 0.75
C VAL A 88 -4.78 15.15 0.39
N VAL A 89 -5.78 14.82 1.19
CA VAL A 89 -6.70 13.72 0.94
C VAL A 89 -8.04 14.31 0.54
N PHE A 90 -8.47 14.02 -0.69
CA PHE A 90 -9.81 14.37 -1.15
C PHE A 90 -10.79 13.32 -0.64
N LYS A 91 -11.90 13.78 -0.06
CA LYS A 91 -13.00 12.92 0.40
C LYS A 91 -14.28 13.36 -0.30
N SER A 92 -15.06 12.40 -0.78
CA SER A 92 -16.43 12.66 -1.23
C SER A 92 -17.42 12.28 -0.12
N ASP A 93 -18.46 13.10 0.06
CA ASP A 93 -19.60 12.75 0.93
C ASP A 93 -20.66 11.90 0.19
N SER A 94 -20.53 11.74 -1.13
CA SER A 94 -21.47 11.01 -1.98
C SER A 94 -21.06 9.55 -2.27
N GLU A 95 -19.92 9.09 -1.75
CA GLU A 95 -19.62 7.66 -1.71
C GLU A 95 -20.51 7.02 -0.64
N SER A 96 -21.69 6.59 -1.08
CA SER A 96 -22.51 5.64 -0.34
C SER A 96 -21.61 4.56 0.25
N ALA A 97 -21.84 4.23 1.52
CA ALA A 97 -21.27 3.14 2.30
C ALA A 97 -21.48 1.71 1.69
N ASN A 98 -21.39 1.58 0.37
CA ASN A 98 -21.42 0.34 -0.40
C ASN A 98 -20.06 -0.37 -0.38
N PHE A 99 -19.01 0.26 0.13
CA PHE A 99 -18.01 -0.49 0.91
C PHE A 99 -18.66 -0.81 2.26
N SER A 100 -19.55 -1.80 2.29
CA SER A 100 -20.17 -2.24 3.54
C SER A 100 -19.06 -2.60 4.54
N PRO A 101 -18.89 -1.82 5.62
CA PRO A 101 -17.98 -2.16 6.67
C PRO A 101 -18.71 -3.17 7.54
N PHE A 102 -18.85 -4.41 7.07
CA PHE A 102 -18.95 -5.53 8.02
C PHE A 102 -17.62 -5.76 8.77
N LEU A 103 -16.68 -4.81 8.64
CA LEU A 103 -15.54 -4.57 9.50
C LEU A 103 -15.81 -3.50 10.59
N LEU A 104 -17.08 -3.20 10.92
CA LEU A 104 -17.45 -2.43 12.12
C LEU A 104 -17.66 -3.34 13.35
N MET A 105 -16.90 -4.43 13.43
CA MET A 105 -16.66 -5.16 14.68
C MET A 105 -15.17 -5.45 14.82
N ALA A 106 -14.37 -4.39 14.93
CA ALA A 106 -13.06 -4.46 15.55
C ALA A 106 -12.98 -3.31 16.55
N THR A 107 -13.40 -3.62 17.78
CA THR A 107 -13.07 -3.03 19.08
C THR A 107 -12.33 -1.67 19.09
N ASP A 108 -12.81 -0.76 19.96
CA ASP A 108 -12.37 0.62 20.28
C ASP A 108 -10.87 0.90 20.53
N ASN A 109 -9.95 0.00 20.19
CA ASN A 109 -8.55 0.06 20.59
C ASN A 109 -7.55 0.40 19.47
N TYR A 110 -7.95 0.58 18.22
CA TYR A 110 -7.01 0.99 17.16
C TYR A 110 -7.23 2.43 16.73
N LYS A 111 -6.61 3.33 17.49
CA LYS A 111 -6.20 4.66 17.00
C LYS A 111 -5.33 4.47 15.75
N TRP A 112 -5.89 4.77 14.58
CA TRP A 112 -5.16 5.22 13.40
C TRP A 112 -4.01 4.32 12.94
N LEU A 113 -4.31 3.22 12.26
CA LEU A 113 -3.30 2.48 11.50
C LEU A 113 -3.03 3.19 10.15
N TRP A 114 -2.48 4.40 10.23
CA TRP A 114 -1.69 4.91 9.12
C TRP A 114 -0.27 4.39 9.33
N CYS A 115 0.31 3.73 8.32
CA CYS A 115 1.73 3.44 8.32
C CYS A 115 2.50 4.75 8.00
N MET A 116 2.43 5.71 8.93
CA MET A 116 3.27 6.91 8.90
C MET A 116 4.58 6.56 9.57
N LYS A 117 5.64 6.39 8.78
CA LYS A 117 6.99 6.24 9.32
C LYS A 117 7.57 7.64 9.60
N GLY A 118 7.49 8.06 10.86
CA GLY A 118 8.19 9.23 11.42
C GLY A 118 9.70 9.08 11.39
#